data_AF-A0AAX0U6Z2-F1
#
_entry.id   AF-A0AAX0U6Z2-F1
#
_cell.length_a   1.000
_cell.length_b   1.000
_cell.length_c   1.000
_cell.angle_alpha   90.00
_cell.angle_beta   90.00
_cell.angle_gamma   90.00
#
_symmetry.space_group_name_H-M   'P 1'
#
loop_
_entity.id
_entity.type
_entity.pdbx_description
1 polymer ?
#
loop_
_entity_poly.entity_id
_entity_poly.type
_entity_poly.pdbx_seq_one_letter_code
_entity_poly.pdbx_strand_id
1 'polypeptide(L)'
;VGAGGGAGAGGVGPAAVAVAAQTAMADTRAAASSYADAFAAWERQFLIDALAASNGKVTEAAARIGIGRATFYKKLATLGIDT
;
A
#
# COMPACT_ATOMS: atom_id res chain seq x y z
N VAL A 1 52.64 -18.48 -11.50
CA VAL A 1 51.88 -18.24 -12.75
C VAL A 1 50.85 -19.35 -12.93
N GLY A 2 49.63 -19.01 -13.36
CA GLY A 2 48.53 -19.93 -13.69
C GLY A 2 47.47 -20.06 -12.57
N ALA A 3 46.41 -19.24 -12.51
CA ALA A 3 45.20 -19.23 -13.35
C ALA A 3 44.36 -20.51 -13.18
N GLY A 4 43.06 -20.50 -12.93
CA GLY A 4 42.05 -19.46 -12.85
C GLY A 4 40.70 -20.16 -12.59
N GLY A 5 39.86 -19.55 -11.77
CA GLY A 5 38.50 -20.04 -11.51
C GLY A 5 37.61 -19.86 -12.74
N GLY A 6 36.84 -20.90 -13.07
CA GLY A 6 35.78 -20.86 -14.08
C GLY A 6 34.44 -21.07 -13.41
N ALA A 7 33.71 -19.98 -13.21
CA ALA A 7 32.36 -19.95 -12.66
C ALA A 7 31.39 -20.73 -13.57
N GLY A 8 30.65 -21.67 -12.96
CA GLY A 8 29.59 -22.40 -13.62
C GLY A 8 28.44 -21.47 -14.00
N ALA A 9 28.23 -21.30 -15.30
CA ALA A 9 27.04 -20.67 -15.86
C ALA A 9 25.84 -21.59 -15.61
N GLY A 10 25.13 -21.38 -14.50
CA GLY A 10 23.84 -21.99 -14.24
C GLY A 10 22.81 -21.47 -15.23
N GLY A 11 22.54 -22.24 -16.27
CA GLY A 11 21.47 -21.95 -17.23
C GLY A 11 20.12 -22.00 -16.52
N VAL A 12 19.47 -20.85 -16.35
CA VAL A 12 18.07 -20.78 -15.97
C VAL A 12 17.25 -21.43 -17.09
N GLY A 13 16.74 -22.64 -16.83
CA GLY A 13 15.87 -23.32 -17.79
C GLY A 13 14.63 -22.48 -18.11
N PRO A 14 14.01 -22.66 -19.28
CA PRO A 14 12.89 -21.83 -19.75
C PRO A 14 11.71 -21.79 -18.77
N ALA A 15 11.52 -22.83 -17.96
CA ALA A 15 10.53 -22.86 -16.89
C ALA A 15 10.83 -21.88 -15.73
N ALA A 16 12.11 -21.72 -15.35
CA ALA A 16 12.51 -20.77 -14.31
C ALA A 16 12.32 -19.32 -14.78
N VAL A 17 12.60 -19.05 -16.06
CA VAL A 17 12.36 -17.74 -16.69
C VAL A 17 10.86 -17.42 -16.72
N ALA A 18 10.01 -18.41 -17.03
CA ALA A 18 8.56 -18.23 -17.01
C ALA A 18 8.02 -17.95 -15.60
N VAL A 19 8.54 -18.61 -14.56
CA VAL A 19 8.12 -18.35 -13.17
C VAL A 19 8.55 -16.95 -12.71
N ALA A 20 9.77 -16.52 -13.02
CA ALA A 20 10.24 -15.17 -12.72
C ALA A 20 9.39 -14.09 -13.42
N ALA A 21 9.02 -14.31 -14.68
CA ALA A 21 8.14 -13.41 -15.43
C ALA A 21 6.72 -13.35 -14.84
N GLN A 22 6.18 -14.50 -14.39
CA GLN A 22 4.87 -14.56 -13.73
C GLN A 22 4.87 -13.83 -12.39
N THR A 23 5.91 -13.98 -11.58
CA THR A 23 6.07 -13.22 -10.33
C THR A 23 6.19 -11.72 -10.59
N ALA A 24 7.00 -11.30 -11.57
CA ALA A 24 7.14 -9.89 -11.93
C ALA A 24 5.83 -9.28 -12.45
N MET A 25 5.02 -10.04 -13.20
CA MET A 25 3.73 -9.57 -13.69
C MET A 25 2.65 -9.54 -12.59
N ALA A 26 2.72 -10.45 -11.62
CA ALA A 26 1.90 -10.40 -10.42
C ALA A 26 2.26 -9.20 -9.53
N ASP A 27 3.55 -8.90 -9.38
CA ASP A 27 4.06 -7.70 -8.69
C ASP A 27 3.61 -6.42 -9.39
N THR A 28 3.69 -6.38 -10.73
CA THR A 28 3.20 -5.27 -11.55
C THR A 28 1.68 -5.10 -11.44
N ARG A 29 0.92 -6.20 -11.35
CA ARG A 29 -0.54 -6.15 -11.16
C ARG A 29 -0.92 -5.70 -9.75
N ALA A 30 -0.13 -6.03 -8.74
CA ALA A 30 -0.26 -5.49 -7.39
C ALA A 30 0.12 -3.99 -7.36
N ALA A 31 1.13 -3.58 -8.13
CA ALA A 31 1.56 -2.19 -8.30
C ALA A 31 0.55 -1.35 -9.11
N ALA A 32 -0.22 -1.96 -10.01
CA ALA A 32 -1.36 -1.35 -10.69
C ALA A 32 -2.59 -1.29 -9.77
N SER A 33 -2.37 -0.83 -8.53
CA SER A 33 -3.46 -0.41 -7.65
C SER A 33 -4.28 0.62 -8.40
N SER A 34 -5.59 0.40 -8.48
CA SER A 34 -6.48 1.36 -9.09
C SER A 34 -6.34 2.71 -8.37
N TYR A 35 -6.59 3.83 -9.06
CA TYR A 35 -6.63 5.13 -8.39
C TYR A 35 -7.54 5.10 -7.15
N ALA A 36 -8.64 4.33 -7.21
CA ALA A 36 -9.56 4.14 -6.10
C ALA A 36 -8.90 3.46 -4.90
N ASP A 37 -8.08 2.42 -5.10
CA ASP A 37 -7.33 1.77 -4.02
C ASP A 37 -6.27 2.68 -3.43
N ALA A 38 -5.49 3.37 -4.27
CA ALA A 38 -4.48 4.30 -3.83
C ALA A 38 -5.10 5.45 -3.02
N PHE A 39 -6.24 5.97 -3.48
CA PHE A 39 -6.99 7.00 -2.79
C PHE A 39 -7.56 6.50 -1.46
N ALA A 40 -8.12 5.29 -1.39
CA ALA A 40 -8.64 4.72 -0.16
C ALA A 40 -7.53 4.49 0.89
N ALA A 41 -6.36 4.03 0.46
CA ALA A 41 -5.19 3.86 1.33
C ALA A 41 -4.71 5.20 1.89
N TRP A 42 -4.59 6.22 1.03
CA TRP A 42 -4.24 7.58 1.44
C TRP A 42 -5.28 8.16 2.39
N GLU A 43 -6.57 8.05 2.06
CA GLU A 43 -7.67 8.60 2.85
C GLU A 43 -7.75 7.96 4.25
N ARG A 44 -7.47 6.66 4.35
CA ARG A 44 -7.33 5.97 5.65
C ARG A 44 -6.24 6.61 6.51
N GLN A 45 -5.03 6.77 5.97
CA GLN A 45 -3.93 7.36 6.75
C GLN A 45 -4.22 8.81 7.13
N PHE A 46 -4.78 9.59 6.20
CA PHE A 46 -5.17 10.97 6.46
C PHE A 46 -6.15 11.12 7.63
N LEU A 47 -7.16 10.24 7.74
CA LEU A 47 -8.12 10.26 8.84
C LEU A 47 -7.51 9.80 10.18
N ILE A 48 -6.61 8.81 10.15
CA ILE A 48 -5.88 8.34 11.34
C ILE A 48 -4.98 9.45 11.88
N ASP A 49 -4.26 10.15 11.02
CA ASP A 49 -3.39 11.27 11.43
C ASP A 49 -4.20 12.41 12.05
N ALA A 50 -5.37 12.71 11.48
CA ALA A 50 -6.29 13.69 12.06
C ALA A 50 -6.77 13.27 13.46
N LEU A 51 -7.10 12.00 13.66
CA LEU A 51 -7.48 11.46 14.97
C LEU A 51 -6.33 11.52 15.96
N ALA A 52 -5.12 11.11 15.56
CA ALA A 52 -3.94 11.15 16.41
C ALA A 52 -3.62 12.59 16.86
N ALA A 53 -3.69 13.55 15.95
CA ALA A 53 -3.49 14.98 16.24
C ALA A 53 -4.58 15.58 17.15
N SER A 54 -5.73 14.91 17.28
CA SER A 54 -6.87 15.31 18.10
C SER A 54 -7.06 14.44 19.35
N ASN A 55 -6.06 13.63 19.72
CA ASN A 55 -6.13 12.70 20.86
C ASN A 55 -7.35 11.76 20.79
N GLY A 56 -7.71 11.29 19.60
CA GLY A 56 -8.86 10.41 19.36
C GLY A 56 -10.22 11.11 19.38
N LYS A 57 -10.27 12.43 19.56
CA LYS A 57 -11.53 13.18 19.56
C LYS A 57 -12.02 13.41 18.12
N VAL A 58 -12.97 12.59 17.69
CA VAL A 58 -13.55 12.64 16.33
C VAL A 58 -14.07 14.03 15.93
N THR A 59 -14.72 14.74 16.85
CA THR A 59 -15.25 16.09 16.59
C THR A 59 -14.14 17.09 16.29
N GLU A 60 -13.06 17.04 17.05
CA GLU A 60 -11.90 17.91 16.87
C GLU A 60 -11.14 17.54 15.60
N ALA A 61 -11.00 16.24 15.30
CA ALA A 61 -10.36 15.75 14.08
C ALA A 61 -11.11 16.22 12.82
N ALA A 62 -12.45 16.12 12.84
CA ALA A 62 -13.31 16.58 11.74
C ALA A 62 -13.20 18.09 11.54
N ALA A 63 -13.24 18.87 12.63
CA ALA A 63 -13.06 20.31 12.58
C ALA A 63 -11.67 20.70 12.05
N ARG A 64 -10.62 19.97 12.46
CA ARG A 64 -9.23 20.20 12.05
C ARG A 64 -9.03 20.06 10.53
N ILE A 65 -9.66 19.06 9.91
CA ILE A 65 -9.56 18.83 8.47
C ILE A 65 -10.67 19.51 7.65
N GLY A 66 -11.55 20.27 8.32
CA GLY A 66 -12.58 21.08 7.66
C GLY A 66 -13.79 20.31 7.13
N ILE A 67 -14.12 19.13 7.69
CA ILE A 67 -15.30 18.37 7.29
C ILE A 67 -16.33 18.27 8.41
N GLY A 68 -17.60 18.10 8.03
CA GLY A 68 -18.67 17.85 9.00
C GLY A 68 -18.48 16.52 9.74
N ARG A 69 -18.84 16.49 11.03
CA ARG A 69 -18.78 15.27 11.88
C ARG A 69 -19.45 14.07 11.24
N ALA A 70 -20.63 14.25 10.65
CA ALA A 70 -21.37 13.18 9.99
C ALA A 70 -20.60 12.59 8.79
N THR A 71 -19.92 13.43 8.01
CA THR A 71 -19.07 12.99 6.90
C THR A 71 -17.85 12.24 7.40
N PHE A 72 -17.26 12.69 8.51
CA PHE A 72 -16.13 12.01 9.14
C PHE A 72 -16.51 10.61 9.62
N TYR A 73 -17.59 10.47 10.40
CA TYR A 73 -18.08 9.16 10.85
C TYR A 73 -18.41 8.22 9.69
N LYS A 74 -19.02 8.74 8.62
CA LYS A 74 -19.27 7.95 7.40
C LYS A 74 -17.97 7.43 6.78
N LYS A 75 -16.94 8.28 6.69
CA LYS A 75 -15.64 7.86 6.15
C LYS A 75 -14.96 6.81 7.03
N LEU A 76 -14.98 6.97 8.36
CA LEU A 76 -14.46 5.97 9.30
C LEU A 76 -15.16 4.62 9.17
N ALA A 77 -16.50 4.62 9.14
CA ALA A 77 -17.29 3.40 9.01
C ALA A 77 -17.02 2.67 7.69
N THR A 78 -16.94 3.41 6.57
CA THR A 78 -16.58 2.84 5.25
C THR A 78 -15.19 2.21 5.25
N LEU A 79 -14.26 2.75 6.05
CA LEU A 79 -12.88 2.28 6.13
C LEU A 79 -12.65 1.22 7.22
N GLY A 80 -13.67 0.91 8.03
CA GLY A 80 -13.61 -0.05 9.14
C GLY A 80 -12.81 0.44 10.34
N ILE A 81 -12.74 1.75 10.57
CA ILE A 81 -12.03 2.34 11.70
C ILE A 81 -13.05 2.59 12.82
N ASP A 82 -13.07 1.72 13.82
CA ASP A 82 -13.78 1.98 15.08
C ASP A 82 -12.98 2.97 15.94
N THR A 83 -13.66 4.00 16.44
CA THR A 83 -13.09 5.10 17.24
C THR A 83 -13.79 5.25 18.57
#